data_AF-A0A1A8D6A8-F1
#
_entry.id   AF-A0A1A8D6A8-F1
#
_cell.length_a   1.000
_cell.length_b   1.000
_cell.length_c   1.000
_cell.angle_alpha   90.00
_cell.angle_beta   90.00
_cell.angle_gamma   90.00
#
_symmetry.space_group_name_H-M   'P 1'
#
loop_
_entity.id
_entity.type
_entity.pdbx_description
1 polymer ?
#
loop_
_entity_poly.entity_id
_entity_poly.type
_entity_poly.pdbx_seq_one_letter_code
_entity_poly.pdbx_strand_id
1 'polypeptide(L)'
;EDQNGLVTYSVVKSIVGNVCHTLIDKSKYGGVFLPGFKVAEKHWDLEKEDQTCPVTHLDHITYACPRKSTQQVMQWYEKLFGLQRFFIDRNEDVDEGFVVNQEGVGLRLTAMQYRKCSKAGITLPFADKTEPDCKFVIAESLPHQGRNQVDTFLEQHGSAGIQHIGLYTKNIVSTANALAEAGVQFFSPPPAYYTEVGKQQEIEEAGHDPQVLSQHGILLDTDLHQDHSSLRERNENKRYLLQVFTKPIFAEDTFFLELIERRGAAGFGEGNIRALWRSVQAYMENERRDSHTDGSDKSVQSAQ
;
A
#
# COMPACT_ATOMS: atom_id res chain seq x y z
N GLU A 1 1.44 3.20 -33.51
CA GLU A 1 2.76 2.67 -33.92
C GLU A 1 3.75 3.81 -34.00
N ASP A 2 5.05 3.50 -33.94
CA ASP A 2 6.13 4.42 -34.28
C ASP A 2 7.30 3.64 -34.92
N GLN A 3 8.46 4.28 -35.06
CA GLN A 3 9.68 3.68 -35.63
C GLN A 3 10.17 2.42 -34.90
N ASN A 4 9.77 2.21 -33.64
CA ASN A 4 10.14 1.06 -32.82
C ASN A 4 9.07 -0.05 -32.82
N GLY A 5 8.00 0.10 -33.61
CA GLY A 5 7.00 -0.94 -33.86
C GLY A 5 5.58 -0.60 -33.42
N LEU A 6 4.80 -1.64 -33.12
CA LEU A 6 3.37 -1.55 -32.82
C LEU A 6 3.07 -1.97 -31.39
N VAL A 7 2.28 -1.13 -30.70
CA VAL A 7 1.61 -1.49 -29.44
C VAL A 7 0.10 -1.56 -29.71
N THR A 8 -0.52 -2.63 -29.24
CA THR A 8 -1.99 -2.74 -29.17
C THR A 8 -2.41 -2.51 -27.73
N TYR A 9 -3.48 -1.74 -27.51
CA TYR A 9 -4.03 -1.57 -26.18
C TYR A 9 -5.55 -1.59 -26.17
N SER A 10 -6.12 -1.92 -25.02
CA SER A 10 -7.54 -1.78 -24.73
C SER A 10 -7.73 -1.18 -23.34
N VAL A 11 -8.81 -0.43 -23.14
CA VAL A 11 -9.13 0.20 -21.85
C VAL A 11 -10.42 -0.40 -21.32
N VAL A 12 -10.36 -0.92 -20.10
CA VAL A 12 -11.49 -1.51 -19.40
C VAL A 12 -11.80 -0.65 -18.18
N LYS A 13 -12.99 -0.06 -18.13
CA LYS A 13 -13.44 0.68 -16.94
C LYS A 13 -13.66 -0.30 -15.79
N SER A 14 -13.05 -0.02 -14.64
CA SER A 14 -13.22 -0.81 -13.41
C SER A 14 -14.60 -0.61 -12.81
N ILE A 15 -15.01 -1.58 -11.98
CA ILE A 15 -16.14 -1.42 -11.07
C ILE A 15 -15.84 -0.45 -9.92
N VAL A 16 -14.56 -0.18 -9.64
CA VAL A 16 -14.11 0.73 -8.59
C VAL A 16 -14.07 2.17 -9.14
N GLY A 17 -15.16 2.91 -8.95
CA GLY A 17 -15.24 4.35 -9.22
C GLY A 17 -14.84 4.74 -10.65
N ASN A 18 -13.85 5.61 -10.77
CA ASN A 18 -13.29 6.10 -12.03
C ASN A 18 -12.01 5.37 -12.47
N VAL A 19 -11.62 4.28 -11.79
CA VAL A 19 -10.42 3.52 -12.14
C VAL A 19 -10.61 2.84 -13.50
N CYS A 20 -9.56 2.87 -14.34
CA CYS A 20 -9.50 2.18 -15.62
C CYS A 20 -8.26 1.30 -15.69
N HIS A 21 -8.40 0.11 -16.27
CA HIS A 21 -7.30 -0.79 -16.57
C HIS A 21 -6.94 -0.66 -18.05
N THR A 22 -5.70 -0.27 -18.35
CA THR A 22 -5.18 -0.28 -19.72
C THR A 22 -4.36 -1.53 -19.93
N LEU A 23 -4.86 -2.43 -20.79
CA LEU A 23 -4.15 -3.65 -21.19
C LEU A 23 -3.26 -3.32 -22.37
N ILE A 24 -1.97 -3.63 -22.25
CA ILE A 24 -0.97 -3.23 -23.23
C ILE A 24 -0.24 -4.47 -23.74
N ASP A 25 -0.31 -4.72 -25.04
CA ASP A 25 0.51 -5.71 -25.74
C ASP A 25 1.69 -5.00 -26.41
N LYS A 26 2.89 -5.23 -25.84
CA LYS A 26 4.18 -4.73 -26.35
C LYS A 26 4.97 -5.77 -27.13
N SER A 27 4.43 -6.95 -27.43
CA SER A 27 5.16 -8.06 -28.07
C SER A 27 5.81 -7.70 -29.41
N LYS A 28 5.29 -6.69 -30.11
CA LYS A 28 5.79 -6.17 -31.39
C LYS A 28 6.40 -4.77 -31.29
N TYR A 29 6.84 -4.37 -30.09
CA TYR A 29 7.36 -3.04 -29.82
C TYR A 29 8.70 -3.07 -29.08
N GLY A 30 9.74 -2.50 -29.69
CA GLY A 30 11.09 -2.44 -29.13
C GLY A 30 11.46 -1.13 -28.42
N GLY A 31 10.53 -0.16 -28.35
CA GLY A 31 10.80 1.14 -27.75
C GLY A 31 10.76 1.13 -26.21
N VAL A 32 11.43 2.10 -25.59
CA VAL A 32 11.62 2.18 -24.12
C VAL A 32 10.32 2.37 -23.33
N PHE A 33 9.32 3.02 -23.90
CA PHE A 33 8.02 3.27 -23.25
C PHE A 33 6.84 2.85 -24.14
N LEU A 34 6.23 3.79 -24.85
CA LEU A 34 5.08 3.58 -25.75
C LEU A 34 5.21 4.50 -26.99
N PRO A 35 4.56 4.14 -28.12
CA PRO A 35 4.55 4.98 -29.31
C PRO A 35 4.07 6.40 -29.03
N GLY A 36 4.73 7.39 -29.62
CA GLY A 36 4.35 8.81 -29.51
C GLY A 36 4.97 9.55 -28.31
N PHE A 37 5.63 8.84 -27.39
CA PHE A 37 6.44 9.45 -26.35
C PHE A 37 7.87 9.67 -26.84
N LYS A 38 8.48 10.78 -26.42
CA LYS A 38 9.90 11.09 -26.70
C LYS A 38 10.69 10.97 -25.39
N VAL A 39 11.92 10.50 -25.50
CA VAL A 39 12.87 10.56 -24.38
C VAL A 39 13.13 12.03 -24.08
N ALA A 40 12.87 12.46 -22.85
CA ALA A 40 13.21 13.80 -22.43
C ALA A 40 14.74 13.91 -22.32
N GLU A 41 15.31 14.90 -23.00
CA GLU A 41 16.71 15.28 -22.77
C GLU A 41 16.80 15.85 -21.36
N LYS A 42 17.63 15.24 -20.51
CA LYS A 42 17.77 15.59 -19.09
C LYS A 42 18.14 17.08 -18.97
N HIS A 43 17.22 17.92 -18.53
CA HIS A 43 17.46 19.31 -18.11
C HIS A 43 17.29 19.49 -16.60
N TRP A 44 17.43 18.40 -15.85
CA TRP A 44 17.45 18.47 -14.39
C TRP A 44 18.87 18.19 -13.93
N ASP A 45 19.47 19.15 -13.21
CA ASP A 45 20.80 19.09 -12.59
C ASP A 45 20.85 18.05 -11.44
N LEU A 46 20.37 16.83 -11.69
CA LEU A 46 20.56 15.65 -10.85
C LEU A 46 21.75 14.88 -11.43
N GLU A 47 22.94 15.47 -11.37
CA GLU A 47 24.20 14.77 -11.71
C GLU A 47 24.55 13.64 -10.73
N LYS A 48 23.80 13.53 -9.64
CA LYS A 48 23.73 12.30 -8.86
C LYS A 48 22.51 11.54 -9.36
N GLU A 49 22.73 10.47 -10.14
CA GLU A 49 21.73 9.41 -10.21
C GLU A 49 21.31 9.09 -8.78
N ASP A 50 20.03 9.26 -8.47
CA ASP A 50 19.50 9.05 -7.14
C ASP A 50 19.37 7.54 -6.89
N GLN A 51 20.52 6.85 -6.89
CA GLN A 51 20.66 5.44 -6.50
C GLN A 51 20.27 5.22 -5.02
N THR A 52 19.94 6.30 -4.30
CA THR A 52 19.54 6.34 -2.90
C THR A 52 18.08 5.86 -2.69
N CYS A 53 17.23 5.93 -3.72
CA CYS A 53 15.81 5.57 -3.66
C CYS A 53 15.42 4.47 -4.67
N PRO A 54 15.93 3.22 -4.51
CA PRO A 54 15.69 2.14 -5.48
C PRO A 54 14.31 1.49 -5.30
N VAL A 55 13.25 2.19 -5.73
CA VAL A 55 11.94 1.57 -5.95
C VAL A 55 12.00 0.74 -7.24
N THR A 56 11.56 -0.51 -7.19
CA THR A 56 11.71 -1.44 -8.32
C THR A 56 10.41 -1.82 -9.00
N HIS A 57 9.31 -1.98 -8.25
CA HIS A 57 8.01 -2.38 -8.78
C HIS A 57 6.88 -2.03 -7.81
N LEU A 58 5.64 -2.14 -8.29
CA LEU A 58 4.44 -2.02 -7.46
C LEU A 58 4.21 -3.35 -6.74
N ASP A 59 4.14 -3.33 -5.42
CA ASP A 59 3.86 -4.50 -4.59
C ASP A 59 2.36 -4.80 -4.54
N HIS A 60 1.56 -3.76 -4.32
CA HIS A 60 0.11 -3.87 -4.25
C HIS A 60 -0.58 -2.52 -4.49
N ILE A 61 -1.88 -2.59 -4.77
CA ILE A 61 -2.77 -1.45 -4.94
C ILE A 61 -3.94 -1.62 -3.99
N THR A 62 -4.22 -0.63 -3.16
CA THR A 62 -5.34 -0.65 -2.21
C THR A 62 -6.44 0.29 -2.65
N TYR A 63 -7.64 -0.24 -2.79
CA TYR A 63 -8.86 0.50 -3.09
C TYR A 63 -9.61 0.86 -1.81
N ALA A 64 -10.00 2.12 -1.69
CA ALA A 64 -11.01 2.53 -0.72
C ALA A 64 -12.39 2.44 -1.38
N CYS A 65 -13.27 1.61 -0.81
CA CYS A 65 -14.56 1.29 -1.39
C CYS A 65 -15.72 1.54 -0.39
N PRO A 66 -16.92 1.86 -0.87
CA PRO A 66 -18.11 1.94 -0.04
C PRO A 66 -18.39 0.62 0.68
N ARG A 67 -19.09 0.72 1.82
CA ARG A 67 -19.46 -0.44 2.63
C ARG A 67 -20.27 -1.46 1.82
N LYS A 68 -20.04 -2.75 2.08
CA LYS A 68 -20.69 -3.90 1.43
C LYS A 68 -20.39 -4.00 -0.07
N SER A 69 -19.26 -3.47 -0.53
CA SER A 69 -18.86 -3.54 -1.94
C SER A 69 -17.87 -4.66 -2.24
N THR A 70 -17.15 -5.16 -1.22
CA THR A 70 -16.08 -6.16 -1.36
C THR A 70 -16.46 -7.33 -2.26
N GLN A 71 -17.59 -7.97 -2.01
CA GLN A 71 -18.03 -9.14 -2.78
C GLN A 71 -18.22 -8.81 -4.27
N GLN A 72 -18.83 -7.66 -4.58
CA GLN A 72 -19.09 -7.24 -5.96
C GLN A 72 -17.79 -6.91 -6.69
N VAL A 73 -16.88 -6.21 -6.01
CA VAL A 73 -15.55 -5.86 -6.56
C VAL A 73 -14.73 -7.11 -6.81
N MET A 74 -14.69 -8.02 -5.85
CA MET A 74 -13.99 -9.30 -5.97
C MET A 74 -14.48 -10.15 -7.13
N GLN A 75 -15.80 -10.34 -7.24
CA GLN A 75 -16.40 -11.11 -8.33
C GLN A 75 -16.10 -10.50 -9.70
N TRP A 76 -16.02 -9.16 -9.79
CA TRP A 76 -15.69 -8.48 -11.04
C TRP A 76 -14.25 -8.79 -11.48
N TYR A 77 -13.28 -8.69 -10.57
CA TYR A 77 -11.88 -9.02 -10.85
C TYR A 77 -11.66 -10.51 -11.10
N GLU A 78 -12.35 -11.37 -10.36
CA GLU A 78 -12.31 -12.82 -10.58
C GLU A 78 -12.82 -13.18 -11.98
N LYS A 79 -13.99 -12.65 -12.38
CA LYS A 79 -14.60 -12.97 -13.68
C LYS A 79 -13.85 -12.40 -14.87
N LEU A 80 -13.36 -11.17 -14.78
CA LEU A 80 -12.76 -10.48 -15.93
C LEU A 80 -11.24 -10.68 -16.04
N PHE A 81 -10.54 -10.78 -14.90
CA PHE A 81 -9.07 -10.86 -14.86
C PHE A 81 -8.57 -12.18 -14.27
N GLY A 82 -9.44 -13.06 -13.79
CA GLY A 82 -9.03 -14.34 -13.22
C GLY A 82 -8.25 -14.20 -11.90
N LEU A 83 -8.38 -13.06 -11.21
CA LEU A 83 -7.80 -12.85 -9.88
C LEU A 83 -8.49 -13.80 -8.88
N GLN A 84 -7.74 -14.25 -7.89
CA GLN A 84 -8.23 -15.12 -6.83
C GLN A 84 -8.05 -14.47 -5.47
N ARG A 85 -8.90 -14.88 -4.53
CA ARG A 85 -8.79 -14.50 -3.12
C ARG A 85 -7.40 -14.82 -2.59
N PHE A 86 -6.79 -13.83 -1.94
CA PHE A 86 -5.57 -13.98 -1.14
C PHE A 86 -5.89 -13.67 0.32
N PHE A 87 -5.56 -14.59 1.22
CA PHE A 87 -5.78 -14.41 2.65
C PHE A 87 -4.65 -13.58 3.25
N ILE A 88 -5.00 -12.46 3.89
CA ILE A 88 -4.10 -11.55 4.59
C ILE A 88 -3.57 -12.23 5.85
N ASP A 89 -4.46 -12.91 6.58
CA ASP A 89 -4.16 -13.72 7.75
C ASP A 89 -4.72 -15.16 7.58
N ARG A 90 -4.11 -16.15 8.24
CA ARG A 90 -4.55 -17.56 8.19
C ARG A 90 -5.86 -17.81 8.92
N ASN A 91 -6.17 -17.01 9.94
CA ASN A 91 -7.40 -17.09 10.72
C ASN A 91 -8.43 -16.05 10.25
N GLU A 92 -8.17 -15.39 9.12
CA GLU A 92 -9.11 -14.50 8.48
C GLU A 92 -10.42 -15.23 8.12
N ASP A 93 -11.56 -14.60 8.43
CA ASP A 93 -12.85 -15.13 8.05
C ASP A 93 -13.01 -15.08 6.53
N VAL A 94 -13.51 -16.17 5.95
CA VAL A 94 -13.61 -16.32 4.49
C VAL A 94 -14.59 -15.32 3.87
N ASP A 95 -15.69 -15.05 4.58
CA ASP A 95 -16.78 -14.21 4.11
C ASP A 95 -16.58 -12.74 4.53
N GLU A 96 -16.06 -12.53 5.74
CA GLU A 96 -15.91 -11.22 6.36
C GLU A 96 -14.54 -10.58 6.12
N GLY A 97 -13.55 -11.34 5.68
CA GLY A 97 -12.19 -10.85 5.45
C GLY A 97 -11.45 -10.45 6.72
N PHE A 98 -10.38 -9.67 6.56
CA PHE A 98 -9.49 -9.27 7.65
C PHE A 98 -10.05 -8.04 8.34
N VAL A 99 -10.46 -8.20 9.59
CA VAL A 99 -11.16 -7.17 10.35
C VAL A 99 -10.24 -6.58 11.42
N VAL A 100 -10.04 -5.26 11.33
CA VAL A 100 -9.45 -4.46 12.40
C VAL A 100 -10.57 -3.66 13.05
N ASN A 101 -10.73 -3.80 14.37
CA ASN A 101 -11.74 -3.08 15.12
C ASN A 101 -11.17 -2.67 16.48
N GLN A 102 -11.13 -1.37 16.76
CA GLN A 102 -10.70 -0.81 18.04
C GLN A 102 -11.51 0.44 18.36
N GLU A 103 -11.86 0.60 19.64
CA GLU A 103 -12.51 1.82 20.17
C GLU A 103 -13.79 2.22 19.41
N GLY A 104 -14.49 1.24 18.84
CA GLY A 104 -15.72 1.46 18.09
C GLY A 104 -15.52 1.96 16.66
N VAL A 105 -14.30 1.97 16.14
CA VAL A 105 -13.95 2.24 14.75
C VAL A 105 -13.35 0.98 14.13
N GLY A 106 -13.71 0.67 12.89
CA GLY A 106 -13.20 -0.54 12.28
C GLY A 106 -13.25 -0.58 10.77
N LEU A 107 -12.41 -1.46 10.26
CA LEU A 107 -11.98 -1.57 8.89
C LEU A 107 -12.01 -3.05 8.51
N ARG A 108 -12.54 -3.33 7.33
CA ARG A 108 -12.40 -4.61 6.66
C ARG A 108 -11.43 -4.47 5.51
N LEU A 109 -10.50 -5.41 5.44
CA LEU A 109 -9.58 -5.59 4.33
C LEU A 109 -9.82 -6.94 3.66
N THR A 110 -9.69 -6.97 2.34
CA THR A 110 -9.76 -8.21 1.57
C THR A 110 -8.79 -8.11 0.41
N ALA A 111 -7.99 -9.14 0.19
CA ALA A 111 -6.96 -9.11 -0.85
C ALA A 111 -7.25 -10.11 -1.97
N MET A 112 -6.79 -9.76 -3.16
CA MET A 112 -6.79 -10.61 -4.34
C MET A 112 -5.41 -10.60 -4.98
N GLN A 113 -5.06 -11.70 -5.63
CA GLN A 113 -3.85 -11.79 -6.43
C GLN A 113 -4.14 -12.48 -7.76
N TYR A 114 -3.36 -12.13 -8.78
CA TYR A 114 -3.41 -12.88 -10.03
C TYR A 114 -2.79 -14.27 -9.83
N ARG A 115 -3.47 -15.32 -10.28
CA ARG A 115 -2.90 -16.67 -10.29
C ARG A 115 -2.53 -17.05 -11.71
N LYS A 116 -1.23 -17.25 -11.96
CA LYS A 116 -0.64 -17.66 -13.24
C LYS A 116 -1.18 -18.98 -13.84
N CYS A 117 -2.13 -19.66 -13.17
CA CYS A 117 -2.78 -20.90 -13.62
C CYS A 117 -4.30 -20.76 -13.87
N SER A 118 -4.90 -19.58 -13.76
CA SER A 118 -6.31 -19.42 -14.14
C SER A 118 -6.41 -19.50 -15.67
N LYS A 119 -7.22 -20.43 -16.18
CA LYS A 119 -7.55 -20.56 -17.62
C LYS A 119 -8.42 -19.39 -18.14
N ALA A 120 -8.27 -18.20 -17.57
CA ALA A 120 -8.83 -16.97 -18.15
C ALA A 120 -7.88 -16.58 -19.29
N GLY A 121 -8.41 -16.31 -20.48
CA GLY A 121 -7.68 -16.19 -21.77
C GLY A 121 -6.59 -15.11 -21.91
N ILE A 122 -5.99 -14.64 -20.81
CA ILE A 122 -4.75 -13.87 -20.78
C ILE A 122 -3.62 -14.86 -20.52
N THR A 123 -3.10 -15.46 -21.61
CA THR A 123 -1.83 -16.19 -21.52
C THR A 123 -0.73 -15.15 -21.62
N LEU A 124 -0.06 -14.81 -20.51
CA LEU A 124 1.14 -13.99 -20.57
C LEU A 124 2.23 -14.80 -21.30
N PRO A 125 2.70 -14.38 -22.49
CA PRO A 125 3.70 -15.14 -23.25
C PRO A 125 5.08 -15.17 -22.57
N PHE A 126 5.25 -14.43 -21.47
CA PHE A 126 6.44 -14.37 -20.63
C PHE A 126 6.06 -14.76 -19.20
N ALA A 127 5.54 -15.96 -18.98
CA ALA A 127 5.35 -16.48 -17.63
C ALA A 127 6.70 -16.86 -17.01
N ASP A 128 7.53 -15.86 -16.71
CA ASP A 128 8.68 -16.07 -15.85
C ASP A 128 8.16 -16.26 -14.41
N LYS A 129 8.64 -17.31 -13.74
CA LYS A 129 8.23 -17.63 -12.36
C LYS A 129 8.74 -16.59 -11.35
N THR A 130 9.53 -15.64 -11.81
CA THR A 130 10.24 -14.62 -11.03
C THR A 130 9.55 -13.25 -11.01
N GLU A 131 8.56 -12.99 -11.87
CA GLU A 131 7.87 -11.69 -11.86
C GLU A 131 7.03 -11.50 -10.60
N PRO A 132 7.18 -10.36 -9.90
CA PRO A 132 6.50 -10.09 -8.64
C PRO A 132 4.99 -9.94 -8.86
N ASP A 133 4.20 -10.66 -8.05
CA ASP A 133 2.74 -10.63 -8.13
C ASP A 133 2.21 -9.37 -7.43
N CYS A 134 1.67 -8.42 -8.21
CA CYS A 134 0.95 -7.26 -7.68
C CYS A 134 -0.39 -7.71 -7.08
N LYS A 135 -0.62 -7.38 -5.80
CA LYS A 135 -1.87 -7.72 -5.09
C LYS A 135 -2.85 -6.55 -5.09
N PHE A 136 -4.14 -6.82 -5.16
CA PHE A 136 -5.19 -5.81 -5.05
C PHE A 136 -5.88 -5.96 -3.70
N VAL A 137 -5.87 -4.91 -2.90
CA VAL A 137 -6.51 -4.87 -1.59
C VAL A 137 -7.77 -4.01 -1.69
N ILE A 138 -8.84 -4.45 -1.06
CA ILE A 138 -10.10 -3.73 -0.96
C ILE A 138 -10.29 -3.38 0.50
N ALA A 139 -10.48 -2.09 0.78
CA ALA A 139 -10.69 -1.54 2.10
C ALA A 139 -12.10 -0.92 2.20
N GLU A 140 -12.88 -1.33 3.20
CA GLU A 140 -14.20 -0.75 3.49
C GLU A 140 -14.42 -0.60 5.00
N SER A 141 -15.19 0.42 5.40
CA SER A 141 -15.54 0.61 6.81
C SER A 141 -16.55 -0.44 7.30
N LEU A 142 -16.43 -0.82 8.57
CA LEU A 142 -17.42 -1.68 9.19
C LEU A 142 -18.75 -0.93 9.45
N PRO A 143 -19.90 -1.60 9.32
CA PRO A 143 -21.19 -0.99 9.59
C PRO A 143 -21.37 -0.69 11.09
N HIS A 144 -22.12 0.37 11.39
CA HIS A 144 -22.47 0.79 12.77
C HIS A 144 -21.28 1.15 13.66
N GLN A 145 -20.15 1.50 13.05
CA GLN A 145 -18.94 1.96 13.72
C GLN A 145 -18.65 3.43 13.40
N GLY A 146 -17.77 4.03 14.22
CA GLY A 146 -17.29 5.39 14.05
C GLY A 146 -16.61 5.59 12.70
N ARG A 147 -16.53 6.86 12.29
CA ARG A 147 -15.95 7.26 11.01
C ARG A 147 -14.44 6.99 11.00
N ASN A 148 -13.96 6.33 9.94
CA ASN A 148 -12.55 6.00 9.78
C ASN A 148 -11.91 6.69 8.56
N GLN A 149 -10.70 6.26 8.21
CA GLN A 149 -9.92 6.76 7.07
C GLN A 149 -10.55 6.45 5.71
N VAL A 150 -11.24 5.31 5.54
CA VAL A 150 -11.95 4.98 4.29
C VAL A 150 -13.17 5.88 4.11
N ASP A 151 -13.95 6.13 5.17
CA ASP A 151 -15.09 7.04 5.06
C ASP A 151 -14.64 8.46 4.69
N THR A 152 -13.49 8.91 5.21
CA THR A 152 -12.93 10.22 4.88
C THR A 152 -12.38 10.28 3.46
N PHE A 153 -11.71 9.23 3.01
CA PHE A 153 -11.33 9.09 1.61
C PHE A 153 -12.56 9.25 0.71
N LEU A 154 -13.64 8.50 0.97
CA LEU A 154 -14.83 8.50 0.12
C LEU A 154 -15.54 9.87 0.09
N GLU A 155 -15.53 10.60 1.20
CA GLU A 155 -16.08 11.96 1.26
C GLU A 155 -15.26 12.95 0.44
N GLN A 156 -13.93 12.97 0.62
CA GLN A 156 -13.07 13.95 -0.04
C GLN A 156 -12.80 13.60 -1.52
N HIS A 157 -12.67 12.31 -1.85
CA HIS A 157 -12.53 11.82 -3.23
C HIS A 157 -13.88 11.80 -3.98
N GLY A 158 -15.01 11.78 -3.25
CA GLY A 158 -16.38 11.75 -3.80
C GLY A 158 -16.84 10.41 -4.37
N SER A 159 -15.98 9.38 -4.41
CA SER A 159 -16.33 8.02 -4.86
C SER A 159 -15.26 7.00 -4.45
N ALA A 160 -15.48 5.72 -4.77
CA ALA A 160 -14.45 4.69 -4.63
C ALA A 160 -13.21 5.01 -5.48
N GLY A 161 -12.03 4.61 -5.04
CA GLY A 161 -10.79 4.93 -5.75
C GLY A 161 -9.57 4.21 -5.20
N ILE A 162 -8.40 4.53 -5.76
CA ILE A 162 -7.11 4.05 -5.23
C ILE A 162 -6.76 4.91 -4.03
N GLN A 163 -6.62 4.28 -2.87
CA GLN A 163 -6.16 4.93 -1.64
C GLN A 163 -4.64 4.97 -1.57
N HIS A 164 -3.99 3.84 -1.84
CA HIS A 164 -2.53 3.81 -1.87
C HIS A 164 -1.98 2.76 -2.82
N ILE A 165 -0.71 2.95 -3.14
CA ILE A 165 0.10 2.02 -3.91
C ILE A 165 1.36 1.70 -3.09
N GLY A 166 1.57 0.40 -2.87
CA GLY A 166 2.79 -0.14 -2.27
C GLY A 166 3.92 -0.18 -3.28
N LEU A 167 5.05 0.43 -2.93
CA LEU A 167 6.26 0.53 -3.73
C LEU A 167 7.36 -0.32 -3.10
N TYR A 168 7.78 -1.37 -3.82
CA TYR A 168 8.80 -2.28 -3.30
C TYR A 168 10.20 -1.67 -3.41
N THR A 169 10.94 -1.72 -2.31
CA THR A 169 12.37 -1.40 -2.22
C THR A 169 13.16 -2.52 -1.55
N LYS A 170 14.46 -2.61 -1.87
CA LYS A 170 15.41 -3.55 -1.25
C LYS A 170 16.10 -2.99 -0.01
N ASN A 171 15.96 -1.69 0.25
CA ASN A 171 16.53 -0.99 1.41
C ASN A 171 15.61 0.17 1.82
N ILE A 172 14.60 -0.14 2.61
CA ILE A 172 13.56 0.79 3.05
C ILE A 172 14.11 1.92 3.91
N VAL A 173 15.14 1.68 4.73
CA VAL A 173 15.76 2.71 5.57
C VAL A 173 16.41 3.78 4.70
N SER A 174 17.28 3.37 3.76
CA SER A 174 17.92 4.31 2.83
C SER A 174 16.90 5.02 1.95
N THR A 175 15.89 4.30 1.46
CA THR A 175 14.85 4.84 0.58
C THR A 175 13.99 5.87 1.32
N ALA A 176 13.56 5.57 2.56
CA ALA A 176 12.78 6.48 3.38
C ALA A 176 13.58 7.73 3.76
N ASN A 177 14.87 7.59 4.08
CA ASN A 177 15.74 8.73 4.34
C ASN A 177 15.87 9.66 3.12
N ALA A 178 16.14 9.09 1.94
CA ALA A 178 16.24 9.86 0.70
C ALA A 178 14.94 10.61 0.36
N LEU A 179 13.79 9.93 0.51
CA LEU A 179 12.49 10.56 0.32
C LEU A 179 12.21 11.66 1.35
N ALA A 180 12.57 11.45 2.62
CA ALA A 180 12.42 12.45 3.67
C ALA A 180 13.29 13.69 3.40
N GLU A 181 14.54 13.50 2.96
CA GLU A 181 15.44 14.59 2.53
C GLU A 181 14.87 15.37 1.33
N ALA A 182 14.15 14.68 0.44
CA ALA A 182 13.42 15.29 -0.67
C ALA A 182 12.07 15.95 -0.27
N GLY A 183 11.71 15.90 1.02
CA GLY A 183 10.52 16.57 1.57
C GLY A 183 9.28 15.68 1.74
N VAL A 184 9.38 14.37 1.50
CA VAL A 184 8.28 13.43 1.76
C VAL A 184 8.05 13.30 3.26
N GLN A 185 6.80 13.43 3.67
CA GLN A 185 6.38 13.22 5.06
C GLN A 185 5.79 11.83 5.24
N PHE A 186 6.11 11.19 6.36
CA PHE A 186 5.61 9.86 6.72
C PHE A 186 4.68 9.93 7.93
N PHE A 187 3.78 8.95 8.03
CA PHE A 187 3.09 8.66 9.29
C PHE A 187 4.07 8.02 10.28
N SER A 188 3.87 8.27 11.57
CA SER A 188 4.64 7.63 12.63
C SER A 188 3.69 6.95 13.62
N PRO A 189 3.96 5.70 14.01
CA PRO A 189 3.23 5.07 15.11
C PRO A 189 3.54 5.76 16.43
N PRO A 190 2.74 5.49 17.49
CA PRO A 190 3.07 5.96 18.84
C PRO A 190 4.50 5.55 19.22
N PRO A 191 5.30 6.43 19.85
CA PRO A 191 6.69 6.12 20.21
C PRO A 191 6.85 4.83 21.01
N ALA A 192 5.82 4.47 21.79
CA ALA A 192 5.76 3.23 22.56
C ALA A 192 5.99 1.97 21.71
N TYR A 193 5.64 1.98 20.42
CA TYR A 193 5.85 0.86 19.49
C TYR A 193 7.32 0.43 19.44
N TYR A 194 8.27 1.37 19.41
CA TYR A 194 9.71 1.09 19.32
C TYR A 194 10.35 0.76 20.67
N THR A 195 9.67 1.07 21.78
CA THR A 195 10.18 0.86 23.15
C THR A 195 9.55 -0.34 23.86
N GLU A 196 8.50 -0.93 23.28
CA GLU A 196 7.89 -2.15 23.82
C GLU A 196 8.91 -3.29 23.74
N VAL A 197 9.23 -3.92 24.88
CA VAL A 197 10.31 -4.91 24.99
C VAL A 197 10.20 -6.02 23.94
N GLY A 198 9.00 -6.55 23.70
CA GLY A 198 8.78 -7.58 22.69
C GLY A 198 9.06 -7.09 21.27
N LYS A 199 8.56 -5.90 20.92
CA LYS A 199 8.77 -5.32 19.59
C LYS A 199 10.23 -4.91 19.36
N GLN A 200 10.88 -4.38 20.40
CA GLN A 200 12.30 -4.04 20.36
C GLN A 200 13.15 -5.29 20.06
N GLN A 201 12.86 -6.39 20.76
CA GLN A 201 13.53 -7.66 20.52
C GLN A 201 13.30 -8.17 19.09
N GLU A 202 12.08 -8.11 18.55
CA GLU A 202 11.81 -8.49 17.15
C GLU A 202 12.61 -7.67 16.14
N ILE A 203 12.72 -6.35 16.36
CA ILE A 203 13.46 -5.43 15.49
C ILE A 203 14.97 -5.75 15.52
N GLU A 204 15.53 -5.90 16.73
CA GLU A 204 16.95 -6.20 16.92
C GLU A 204 17.30 -7.58 16.34
N GLU A 205 16.43 -8.58 16.53
CA GLU A 205 16.60 -9.93 15.97
C GLU A 205 16.50 -9.99 14.45
N ALA A 206 15.83 -9.02 13.82
CA ALA A 206 15.81 -8.84 12.37
C ALA A 206 17.04 -8.07 11.85
N GLY A 207 17.92 -7.61 12.74
CA GLY A 207 19.15 -6.89 12.41
C GLY A 207 18.97 -5.39 12.18
N HIS A 208 17.89 -4.79 12.69
CA HIS A 208 17.62 -3.36 12.60
C HIS A 208 17.78 -2.68 13.96
N ASP A 209 18.03 -1.37 13.93
CA ASP A 209 18.03 -0.53 15.13
C ASP A 209 16.64 0.13 15.29
N PRO A 210 15.94 -0.08 16.43
CA PRO A 210 14.66 0.56 16.72
C PRO A 210 14.68 2.08 16.57
N GLN A 211 15.80 2.73 16.93
CA GLN A 211 15.95 4.18 16.78
C GLN A 211 15.96 4.58 15.31
N VAL A 212 16.68 3.85 14.46
CA VAL A 212 16.73 4.09 13.02
C VAL A 212 15.34 3.92 12.39
N LEU A 213 14.61 2.87 12.76
CA LEU A 213 13.24 2.67 12.25
C LEU A 213 12.29 3.78 12.71
N SER A 214 12.44 4.26 13.94
CA SER A 214 11.60 5.31 14.52
C SER A 214 11.73 6.67 13.82
N GLN A 215 12.89 6.97 13.22
CA GLN A 215 13.14 8.25 12.54
C GLN A 215 12.16 8.53 11.40
N HIS A 216 11.74 7.48 10.69
CA HIS A 216 10.81 7.58 9.57
C HIS A 216 9.47 6.89 9.82
N GLY A 217 9.24 6.34 11.03
CA GLY A 217 8.02 5.60 11.33
C GLY A 217 7.93 4.24 10.64
N ILE A 218 9.07 3.59 10.37
CA ILE A 218 9.11 2.27 9.73
C ILE A 218 8.60 1.21 10.70
N LEU A 219 7.64 0.41 10.25
CA LEU A 219 7.02 -0.68 10.98
C LEU A 219 7.66 -2.00 10.57
N LEU A 220 7.92 -2.88 11.55
CA LEU A 220 8.42 -4.23 11.36
C LEU A 220 7.38 -5.24 11.84
N ASP A 221 7.08 -6.20 10.95
CA ASP A 221 6.31 -7.39 11.29
C ASP A 221 7.09 -8.64 10.95
N THR A 222 7.11 -9.59 11.87
CA THR A 222 7.72 -10.90 11.66
C THR A 222 6.63 -11.87 11.21
N ASP A 223 6.89 -12.65 10.15
CA ASP A 223 5.95 -13.68 9.68
C ASP A 223 6.03 -14.88 10.65
N LEU A 224 5.51 -14.70 11.88
CA LEU A 224 5.61 -15.66 12.98
C LEU A 224 4.72 -16.90 12.80
N HIS A 225 3.94 -16.99 11.72
CA HIS A 225 2.86 -17.96 11.62
C HIS A 225 3.01 -18.98 10.48
N GLN A 226 4.16 -19.07 9.82
CA GLN A 226 4.47 -20.23 8.98
C GLN A 226 5.11 -21.38 9.80
N ASP A 227 4.24 -22.25 10.29
CA ASP A 227 4.44 -23.68 10.57
C ASP A 227 5.86 -24.10 11.04
N HIS A 228 5.99 -24.29 12.36
CA HIS A 228 7.16 -24.90 13.02
C HIS A 228 7.48 -26.34 12.55
N SER A 229 6.75 -26.88 11.58
CA SER A 229 6.98 -28.21 10.98
C SER A 229 8.22 -28.27 10.07
N SER A 230 8.80 -27.14 9.68
CA SER A 230 10.00 -27.04 8.83
C SER A 230 11.28 -26.65 9.59
N LEU A 231 11.36 -26.93 10.90
CA LEU A 231 12.55 -26.76 11.75
C LEU A 231 13.67 -27.77 11.47
N ARG A 232 14.05 -28.01 10.19
CA ARG A 232 15.16 -28.91 9.86
C ARG A 232 16.29 -28.35 9.02
N GLU A 233 16.34 -27.04 8.77
CA GLU A 233 17.55 -26.43 8.24
C GLU A 233 17.95 -25.21 9.06
N ARG A 234 18.93 -25.44 9.95
CA ARG A 234 19.70 -24.40 10.63
C ARG A 234 20.57 -23.70 9.58
N ASN A 235 20.10 -22.56 9.07
CA ASN A 235 20.86 -21.31 8.90
C ASN A 235 19.96 -20.21 8.30
N GLU A 236 19.74 -19.17 9.11
CA GLU A 236 19.88 -17.75 8.73
C GLU A 236 18.95 -17.19 7.65
N ASN A 237 17.71 -16.85 8.05
CA ASN A 237 17.18 -15.47 8.01
C ASN A 237 15.70 -15.49 8.45
N LYS A 238 15.38 -14.79 9.55
CA LYS A 238 13.99 -14.60 9.97
C LYS A 238 13.22 -13.94 8.84
N ARG A 239 11.99 -14.41 8.59
CA ARG A 239 11.11 -13.81 7.60
C ARG A 239 10.39 -12.62 8.21
N TYR A 240 10.58 -11.46 7.63
CA TYR A 240 9.93 -10.24 8.12
C TYR A 240 9.59 -9.29 6.97
N LEU A 241 8.77 -8.31 7.30
CA LEU A 241 8.28 -7.28 6.42
C LEU A 241 8.48 -5.92 7.08
N LEU A 242 9.03 -4.98 6.32
CA LEU A 242 9.14 -3.58 6.72
C LEU A 242 8.21 -2.73 5.87
N GLN A 243 7.49 -1.81 6.49
CA GLN A 243 6.53 -0.92 5.82
C GLN A 243 6.61 0.49 6.39
N VAL A 244 6.47 1.50 5.54
CA VAL A 244 6.27 2.89 5.96
C VAL A 244 5.34 3.59 4.98
N PHE A 245 4.50 4.49 5.50
CA PHE A 245 3.42 5.11 4.76
C PHE A 245 3.64 6.61 4.70
N THR A 246 3.55 7.19 3.51
CA THR A 246 3.58 8.64 3.37
C THR A 246 2.28 9.23 3.91
N LYS A 247 2.32 10.50 4.31
CA LYS A 247 1.10 11.31 4.38
C LYS A 247 0.46 11.44 2.98
N PRO A 248 -0.80 11.89 2.89
CA PRO A 248 -1.43 12.18 1.61
C PRO A 248 -0.55 13.12 0.76
N ILE A 249 -0.45 12.84 -0.53
CA ILE A 249 0.37 13.65 -1.46
C ILE A 249 -0.42 14.81 -2.09
N PHE A 250 -1.73 14.83 -1.85
CA PHE A 250 -2.65 15.89 -2.27
C PHE A 250 -3.10 16.69 -1.04
N ALA A 251 -3.80 17.80 -1.28
CA ALA A 251 -4.37 18.60 -0.20
C ALA A 251 -5.47 17.83 0.55
N GLU A 252 -6.17 16.95 -0.16
CA GLU A 252 -7.17 16.06 0.38
C GLU A 252 -6.53 14.78 0.97
N ASP A 253 -7.09 14.29 2.08
CA ASP A 253 -6.76 13.04 2.78
C ASP A 253 -7.22 11.81 1.99
N THR A 254 -6.72 11.68 0.76
CA THR A 254 -7.13 10.65 -0.20
C THR A 254 -5.99 9.69 -0.51
N PHE A 255 -5.12 10.06 -1.45
CA PHE A 255 -4.10 9.19 -1.98
C PHE A 255 -2.75 9.37 -1.27
N PHE A 256 -2.14 8.26 -0.87
CA PHE A 256 -0.79 8.21 -0.31
C PHE A 256 0.00 7.03 -0.90
N LEU A 257 1.29 6.97 -0.57
CA LEU A 257 2.18 5.90 -1.00
C LEU A 257 2.64 5.09 0.20
N GLU A 258 3.01 3.84 -0.06
CA GLU A 258 3.67 2.98 0.91
C GLU A 258 5.02 2.54 0.34
N LEU A 259 6.07 2.56 1.16
CA LEU A 259 7.28 1.81 0.89
C LEU A 259 7.20 0.47 1.60
N ILE A 260 7.56 -0.60 0.90
CA ILE A 260 7.55 -1.96 1.44
C ILE A 260 8.84 -2.71 1.09
N GLU A 261 9.40 -3.39 2.08
CA GLU A 261 10.54 -4.29 1.91
C GLU A 261 10.22 -5.66 2.48
N ARG A 262 10.27 -6.69 1.62
CA ARG A 262 10.01 -8.07 2.00
C ARG A 262 11.32 -8.84 2.16
N ARG A 263 11.52 -9.44 3.33
CA ARG A 263 12.63 -10.36 3.62
C ARG A 263 12.05 -11.76 3.80
N GLY A 264 11.64 -12.35 2.68
CA GLY A 264 11.01 -13.68 2.64
C GLY A 264 9.54 -13.73 3.08
N ALA A 265 8.97 -12.63 3.57
CA ALA A 265 7.56 -12.54 3.93
C ALA A 265 6.65 -12.32 2.70
N ALA A 266 5.62 -13.17 2.56
CA ALA A 266 4.68 -13.13 1.43
C ALA A 266 3.32 -12.47 1.75
N GLY A 267 2.96 -12.34 3.03
CA GLY A 267 1.70 -11.73 3.52
C GLY A 267 1.76 -10.21 3.61
N PHE A 268 0.78 -9.57 4.25
CA PHE A 268 0.73 -8.09 4.35
C PHE A 268 1.25 -7.53 5.69
N GLY A 269 1.66 -8.38 6.63
CA GLY A 269 2.04 -7.96 7.98
C GLY A 269 0.82 -7.50 8.77
N GLU A 270 0.15 -8.43 9.43
CA GLU A 270 -1.06 -8.15 10.22
C GLU A 270 -0.82 -7.07 11.30
N GLY A 271 0.30 -7.19 12.01
CA GLY A 271 0.71 -6.24 13.04
C GLY A 271 0.98 -4.87 12.44
N ASN A 272 1.63 -4.82 11.27
CA ASN A 272 1.87 -3.57 10.55
C ASN A 272 0.57 -2.92 10.07
N ILE A 273 -0.40 -3.68 9.57
CA ILE A 273 -1.72 -3.14 9.19
C ILE A 273 -2.41 -2.51 10.41
N ARG A 274 -2.41 -3.18 11.56
CA ARG A 274 -3.03 -2.65 12.79
C ARG A 274 -2.30 -1.39 13.28
N ALA A 275 -0.97 -1.38 13.26
CA ALA A 275 -0.16 -0.23 13.64
C ALA A 275 -0.35 0.97 12.69
N LEU A 276 -0.39 0.72 11.38
CA LEU A 276 -0.74 1.71 10.36
C LEU A 276 -2.10 2.32 10.65
N TRP A 277 -3.12 1.48 10.80
CA TRP A 277 -4.49 1.92 10.98
C TRP A 277 -4.61 2.88 12.16
N ARG A 278 -3.96 2.55 13.29
CA ARG A 278 -3.87 3.44 14.46
C ARG A 278 -3.17 4.76 14.15
N SER A 279 -2.07 4.72 13.41
CA SER A 279 -1.27 5.92 13.08
C SER A 279 -2.05 6.90 12.20
N VAL A 280 -2.75 6.38 11.19
CA VAL A 280 -3.60 7.18 10.29
C VAL A 280 -4.81 7.73 11.05
N GLN A 281 -5.47 6.90 11.86
CA GLN A 281 -6.62 7.35 12.66
C GLN A 281 -6.23 8.47 13.64
N ALA A 282 -5.09 8.33 14.34
CA ALA A 282 -4.59 9.35 15.26
C ALA A 282 -4.26 10.68 14.55
N TYR A 283 -3.65 10.62 13.34
CA TYR A 283 -3.41 11.81 12.53
C TYR A 283 -4.70 12.55 12.19
N MET A 284 -5.71 11.83 11.70
CA MET A 284 -7.00 12.41 11.32
C MET A 284 -7.75 13.03 12.51
N GLU A 285 -7.60 12.45 13.71
CA GLU A 285 -8.17 13.01 14.93
C GLU A 285 -7.47 14.30 15.37
N ASN A 286 -6.16 14.39 15.19
CA ASN A 286 -5.39 15.61 15.48
C ASN A 286 -5.73 16.73 14.49
N GLU A 287 -5.73 16.47 13.19
CA GLU A 287 -6.10 17.46 12.16
C GLU A 287 -7.50 18.04 12.39
N ARG A 288 -8.46 17.20 12.80
CA ARG A 288 -9.81 17.66 13.17
C ARG A 288 -9.80 18.59 14.37
N ARG A 289 -9.00 18.30 15.40
CA ARG A 289 -8.88 19.17 16.58
C ARG A 289 -8.29 20.52 16.21
N ASP A 290 -7.24 20.52 15.39
CA ASP A 290 -6.56 21.75 14.96
C ASP A 290 -7.48 22.63 14.10
N SER A 291 -8.28 22.02 13.21
CA SER A 291 -9.30 22.74 12.42
C SER A 291 -10.43 23.35 13.26
N HIS A 292 -10.75 22.74 14.41
CA HIS A 292 -11.76 23.26 15.33
C HIS A 292 -11.24 24.41 16.21
N THR A 293 -9.94 24.43 16.54
CA THR A 293 -9.33 25.54 17.29
C THR A 293 -9.14 26.80 16.44
N ASP A 294 -8.89 26.67 15.15
CA ASP A 294 -8.69 27.82 14.25
C ASP A 294 -10.01 28.51 13.84
N GLY A 295 -11.14 27.82 14.04
CA GLY A 295 -12.49 28.34 13.80
C GLY A 295 -13.10 29.14 14.97
N SER A 296 -12.60 28.99 16.20
CA SER A 296 -13.18 29.66 17.37
C SER A 296 -12.62 31.06 17.65
N ASP A 297 -11.51 31.46 17.04
CA ASP A 297 -10.85 32.75 17.33
C ASP A 297 -11.29 33.91 16.39
N LYS A 298 -12.17 33.65 15.41
CA LYS A 298 -12.64 34.68 14.46
C LYS A 298 -14.02 35.29 14.76
N SER A 299 -14.68 34.93 15.86
CA SER A 299 -16.03 35.44 16.17
C SER A 299 -16.15 36.35 17.41
N VAL A 300 -15.04 36.82 18.00
CA VAL A 300 -15.09 37.71 19.18
C VAL A 300 -14.15 38.90 19.02
N GLN A 301 -14.33 39.72 17.97
CA GLN A 301 -13.70 41.04 17.91
C GLN A 301 -14.41 41.99 16.92
N SER A 302 -15.72 42.17 17.07
CA SER A 302 -16.43 43.34 16.50
C SER A 302 -17.81 43.54 17.12
N ALA A 303 -17.86 44.03 18.35
CA ALA A 303 -19.03 44.72 18.91
C ALA A 303 -18.67 45.42 20.23
N GLN A 304 -17.99 46.56 20.15
CA GLN A 304 -18.13 47.70 21.07
C GLN A 304 -17.91 48.99 20.29
#